data_AF-A0A822BMD0-F1
#
_entry.id   AF-A0A822BMD0-F1
#
_cell.length_a   1.000
_cell.length_b   1.000
_cell.length_c   1.000
_cell.angle_alpha   90.00
_cell.angle_beta   90.00
_cell.angle_gamma   90.00
#
_symmetry.space_group_name_H-M   'P 1'
#
loop_
_entity.id
_entity.type
_entity.pdbx_description
1 polymer ?
#
loop_
_entity_poly.entity_id
_entity_poly.type
_entity_poly.pdbx_seq_one_letter_code
_entity_poly.pdbx_strand_id
1 'polypeptide(L)'
;MIPLLRFYFHKDIRTVAAESLPYLLDCVKLRDNDYARQLWQYMNKQLFQAIEIESDHEVLGELFLSLTHVAYLLELTPVYRGSRENRRYTAGIPSVASSTA
;
A
#
# COMPACT_ATOMS: atom_id res chain seq x y z
N MET A 1 -23.87 1.65 1.99
CA MET A 1 -23.47 1.35 0.60
C MET A 1 -22.40 2.35 0.19
N ILE A 2 -21.35 1.95 -0.54
CA ILE A 2 -20.37 2.85 -1.15
C ILE A 2 -20.59 2.76 -2.66
N PRO A 3 -21.50 3.55 -3.25
CA PRO A 3 -21.94 3.40 -4.63
C PRO A 3 -20.99 4.03 -5.66
N LEU A 4 -19.86 4.58 -5.21
CA LEU A 4 -19.10 5.59 -5.95
C LEU A 4 -18.29 5.04 -7.13
N LEU A 5 -17.85 3.78 -7.07
CA LEU A 5 -17.07 3.14 -8.14
C LEU A 5 -17.93 2.70 -9.34
N ARG A 6 -19.25 2.79 -9.23
CA ARG A 6 -20.20 2.38 -10.28
C ARG A 6 -20.71 3.55 -11.14
N PHE A 7 -20.33 4.80 -10.83
CA PHE A 7 -20.75 5.96 -11.62
C PHE A 7 -19.91 6.07 -12.89
N TYR A 8 -20.41 5.46 -13.97
CA TYR A 8 -19.78 5.50 -15.28
C TYR A 8 -19.76 6.89 -15.96
N PHE A 9 -20.52 7.86 -15.45
CA PHE A 9 -20.84 9.06 -16.22
C PHE A 9 -19.76 10.14 -16.22
N HIS A 10 -18.87 10.18 -15.23
CA HIS A 10 -17.81 11.19 -15.17
C HIS A 10 -16.49 10.59 -14.69
N LYS A 11 -15.45 10.80 -15.51
CA LYS A 11 -14.06 10.44 -15.21
C LYS A 11 -13.64 10.96 -13.84
N ASP A 12 -13.82 12.25 -13.59
CA ASP A 12 -13.37 12.90 -12.36
C ASP A 12 -14.02 12.30 -11.10
N ILE A 13 -15.29 11.90 -11.19
CA ILE A 13 -15.99 11.25 -10.07
C ILE A 13 -15.37 9.89 -9.76
N ARG A 14 -15.02 9.11 -10.79
CA ARG A 14 -14.39 7.79 -10.63
C ARG A 14 -12.97 7.92 -10.08
N THR A 15 -12.19 8.87 -10.58
CA THR A 15 -10.86 9.21 -10.08
C THR A 15 -10.90 9.61 -8.61
N VAL A 16 -11.73 10.60 -8.26
CA VAL A 16 -11.87 11.05 -6.86
C VAL A 16 -12.39 9.94 -5.95
N ALA A 17 -13.29 9.09 -6.44
CA ALA A 17 -13.75 7.92 -5.69
C ALA A 17 -12.60 6.94 -5.42
N ALA A 18 -11.78 6.62 -6.41
CA ALA A 18 -10.61 5.77 -6.26
C ALA A 18 -9.62 6.38 -5.26
N GLU A 19 -9.29 7.66 -5.40
CA GLU A 19 -8.37 8.39 -4.51
C GLU A 19 -8.86 8.42 -3.06
N SER A 20 -10.18 8.62 -2.84
CA SER A 20 -10.76 8.76 -1.49
C SER A 20 -10.74 7.47 -0.67
N LEU A 21 -10.78 6.31 -1.32
CA LEU A 21 -10.93 5.00 -0.69
C LEU A 21 -9.85 4.66 0.35
N PRO A 22 -8.54 4.83 0.08
CA PRO A 22 -7.50 4.60 1.08
C PRO A 22 -7.59 5.56 2.27
N TYR A 23 -7.93 6.84 2.05
CA TYR A 23 -8.08 7.80 3.15
C TYR A 23 -9.23 7.44 4.10
N LEU A 24 -10.34 6.92 3.56
CA LEU A 24 -11.45 6.41 4.38
C LEU A 24 -11.00 5.25 5.29
N LEU A 25 -10.19 4.33 4.76
CA LEU A 25 -9.64 3.23 5.53
C LEU A 25 -8.63 3.70 6.58
N ASP A 26 -7.84 4.73 6.27
CA ASP A 26 -6.87 5.30 7.22
C ASP A 26 -7.56 5.94 8.42
N CYS A 27 -8.62 6.71 8.17
CA CYS A 27 -9.45 7.30 9.24
C CYS A 27 -10.00 6.23 10.20
N VAL A 28 -10.39 5.07 9.67
CA VAL A 28 -10.91 3.96 10.48
C VAL A 28 -9.80 3.21 11.20
N LYS A 29 -8.67 2.99 10.53
CA LYS A 29 -7.49 2.28 11.06
C LYS A 29 -6.93 2.97 12.31
N LEU A 30 -7.01 4.30 12.40
CA LEU A 30 -6.61 5.06 13.60
C LEU A 30 -7.33 4.62 14.87
N ARG A 31 -8.57 4.12 14.75
CA ARG A 31 -9.38 3.67 15.88
C ARG A 31 -9.30 2.16 16.10
N ASP A 32 -9.40 1.38 15.02
CA ASP A 32 -9.46 -0.07 15.07
C ASP A 32 -8.98 -0.69 13.74
N ASN A 33 -7.87 -1.42 13.81
CA ASN A 33 -7.26 -2.07 12.66
C ASN A 33 -8.13 -3.23 12.14
N ASP A 34 -8.77 -3.98 13.02
CA ASP A 34 -9.62 -5.11 12.63
C ASP A 34 -10.90 -4.62 11.96
N TYR A 35 -11.45 -3.50 12.43
CA TYR A 35 -12.59 -2.87 11.76
C TYR A 35 -12.22 -2.32 10.38
N ALA A 36 -11.02 -1.74 10.20
CA ALA A 36 -10.53 -1.32 8.88
C ALA A 36 -10.42 -2.51 7.90
N ARG A 37 -9.96 -3.67 8.37
CA ARG A 37 -9.90 -4.91 7.57
C ARG A 37 -11.29 -5.40 7.16
N GLN A 38 -12.26 -5.37 8.08
CA GLN A 38 -13.65 -5.75 7.77
C GLN A 38 -14.28 -4.79 6.76
N LEU A 39 -14.05 -3.49 6.90
CA LEU A 39 -14.53 -2.48 5.96
C LEU A 39 -13.91 -2.68 4.57
N TRP A 40 -12.62 -3.03 4.51
CA TRP A 40 -11.97 -3.40 3.26
C TRP A 40 -12.57 -4.65 2.61
N GLN A 41 -12.88 -5.71 3.37
CA GLN A 41 -13.54 -6.91 2.84
C GLN A 41 -14.90 -6.60 2.20
N TYR A 42 -15.59 -5.55 2.66
CA TYR A 42 -16.83 -5.08 2.05
C TYR A 42 -16.58 -4.28 0.76
N MET A 43 -15.52 -3.48 0.70
CA MET A 43 -15.21 -2.60 -0.43
C MET A 43 -14.44 -3.28 -1.57
N ASN A 44 -13.58 -4.24 -1.26
CA ASN A 44 -12.62 -4.80 -2.21
C ASN A 44 -13.29 -5.38 -3.46
N LYS A 45 -14.44 -6.05 -3.32
CA LYS A 45 -15.20 -6.63 -4.44
C LYS A 45 -15.62 -5.57 -5.44
N GLN A 46 -15.99 -4.38 -4.97
CA GLN A 46 -16.42 -3.30 -5.84
C GLN A 46 -15.23 -2.66 -6.55
N LEU A 47 -14.07 -2.56 -5.89
CA LEU A 47 -12.84 -2.09 -6.51
C LEU A 47 -12.36 -3.04 -7.61
N PHE A 48 -12.32 -4.35 -7.36
CA PHE A 48 -11.94 -5.33 -8.38
C PHE A 48 -12.90 -5.34 -9.56
N GLN A 49 -14.21 -5.27 -9.31
CA GLN A 49 -15.20 -5.13 -10.38
C GLN A 49 -14.98 -3.85 -11.19
N ALA A 50 -14.67 -2.72 -10.56
CA ALA A 50 -14.38 -1.48 -11.26
C ALA A 50 -13.13 -1.61 -12.15
N ILE A 51 -12.06 -2.26 -11.66
CA ILE A 51 -10.84 -2.53 -12.44
C ILE A 51 -11.13 -3.39 -13.67
N GLU A 52 -11.98 -4.42 -13.55
CA GLU A 52 -12.30 -5.33 -14.65
C GLU A 52 -13.07 -4.66 -15.79
N ILE A 53 -13.88 -3.65 -15.48
CA ILE A 53 -14.83 -3.03 -16.43
C ILE A 53 -14.42 -1.62 -16.87
N GLU A 54 -13.33 -1.08 -16.32
CA GLU A 54 -12.83 0.26 -16.63
C GLU A 54 -12.13 0.29 -17.99
N SER A 55 -12.53 1.23 -18.84
CA SER A 55 -11.99 1.40 -20.19
C SER A 55 -11.03 2.58 -20.33
N ASP A 56 -11.10 3.56 -19.41
CA ASP A 56 -10.20 4.71 -19.40
C ASP A 56 -8.90 4.36 -18.66
N HIS A 57 -7.78 4.34 -19.38
CA HIS A 57 -6.47 3.97 -18.83
C HIS A 57 -5.99 4.89 -17.70
N GLU A 58 -6.38 6.17 -17.69
CA GLU A 58 -6.01 7.08 -16.62
C GLU A 58 -6.78 6.73 -15.34
N VAL A 59 -8.09 6.47 -15.45
CA VAL A 59 -8.91 6.03 -14.32
C VAL A 59 -8.46 4.66 -13.81
N LEU A 60 -8.10 3.75 -14.72
CA LEU A 60 -7.56 2.45 -14.38
C LEU A 60 -6.26 2.57 -13.58
N GLY A 61 -5.39 3.51 -13.96
CA GLY A 61 -4.18 3.85 -13.21
C GLY A 61 -4.49 4.27 -11.77
N GLU A 62 -5.50 5.13 -11.58
CA GLU A 62 -5.94 5.59 -10.26
C GLU A 62 -6.57 4.47 -9.42
N LEU A 63 -7.32 3.55 -10.04
CA LEU A 63 -7.86 2.37 -9.35
C LEU A 63 -6.73 1.45 -8.86
N PHE A 64 -5.69 1.21 -9.67
CA PHE A 64 -4.53 0.44 -9.24
C PHE A 64 -3.71 1.17 -8.18
N LEU A 65 -3.53 2.49 -8.30
CA LEU A 65 -2.85 3.29 -7.28
C LEU A 65 -3.59 3.19 -5.93
N SER A 66 -4.91 3.36 -5.95
CA SER A 66 -5.78 3.15 -4.79
C SER A 66 -5.60 1.76 -4.18
N LEU A 67 -5.63 0.70 -5.01
CA LEU A 67 -5.39 -0.67 -4.55
C LEU A 67 -4.03 -0.83 -3.87
N THR A 68 -2.95 -0.28 -4.45
CA THR A 68 -1.61 -0.36 -3.86
C THR A 68 -1.53 0.36 -2.52
N HIS A 69 -2.18 1.53 -2.41
CA HIS A 69 -2.22 2.29 -1.16
C HIS A 69 -2.97 1.51 -0.07
N VAL A 70 -4.11 0.91 -0.40
CA VAL A 70 -4.83 0.05 0.56
C VAL A 70 -4.02 -1.17 0.97
N ALA A 71 -3.33 -1.82 0.03
CA ALA A 71 -2.50 -2.98 0.32
C ALA A 71 -1.35 -2.63 1.28
N TYR A 72 -0.74 -1.46 1.09
CA TYR A 72 0.27 -0.92 2.01
C TYR A 72 -0.34 -0.62 3.39
N LEU A 73 -1.47 0.08 3.42
CA LEU A 73 -2.15 0.50 4.64
C LEU A 73 -2.58 -0.69 5.51
N LEU A 74 -3.04 -1.78 4.90
CA LEU A 74 -3.49 -2.98 5.61
C LEU A 74 -2.39 -4.01 5.81
N GLU A 75 -1.15 -3.70 5.42
CA GLU A 75 0.02 -4.60 5.53
C GLU A 75 -0.20 -5.95 4.82
N LEU A 76 -0.95 -5.94 3.71
CA LEU A 76 -1.31 -7.15 2.96
C LEU A 76 -0.14 -7.68 2.11
N THR A 77 0.82 -6.84 1.75
CA THR A 77 2.04 -7.25 1.07
C THR A 77 3.16 -7.50 2.08
N PRO A 78 3.83 -8.67 2.08
CA PRO A 78 5.07 -8.82 2.82
C PRO A 78 6.09 -7.84 2.21
N VAL A 79 6.46 -6.81 2.96
CA VAL A 79 7.62 -5.98 2.60
C VAL A 79 8.80 -6.94 2.52
N TYR A 80 9.44 -7.03 1.36
CA TYR A 80 10.69 -7.78 1.20
C TYR A 80 11.74 -7.09 2.08
N ARG A 81 11.79 -7.47 3.37
CA ARG A 81 12.75 -6.98 4.34
C ARG A 81 14.06 -7.69 4.04
N GLY A 82 14.81 -7.16 3.08
CA GLY A 82 16.17 -7.62 2.81
C GLY A 82 16.96 -7.63 4.11
N SER A 83 17.45 -8.80 4.50
CA SER A 83 18.25 -9.02 5.70
C SER A 83 19.43 -8.05 5.76
N ARG A 84 19.33 -6.99 6.57
CA ARG A 84 20.47 -6.17 6.98
C ARG A 84 21.23 -6.85 8.13
N GLU A 85 21.55 -8.13 7.98
CA GLU A 85 22.37 -8.90 8.92
C GLU A 85 23.68 -9.27 8.19
N ASN A 86 24.57 -8.28 8.02
CA ASN A 86 26.01 -8.52 7.76
C ASN A 86 26.80 -7.21 7.73
N ARG A 87 26.84 -6.48 8.85
CA ARG A 87 27.80 -5.39 9.02
C ARG A 87 28.37 -5.27 10.43
N ARG A 88 28.61 -6.42 11.09
CA ARG A 88 29.22 -6.47 12.42
C ARG A 88 30.20 -7.63 12.63
N TYR A 89 31.06 -7.98 11.67
CA TYR A 89 32.22 -8.85 11.97
C TYR A 89 33.42 -8.57 11.04
N THR A 90 33.96 -7.35 11.05
CA THR A 90 35.39 -7.08 10.77
C THR A 90 35.82 -5.76 11.42
N ALA A 91 35.47 -5.56 12.69
CA ALA A 91 36.18 -4.64 13.57
C ALA A 91 37.16 -5.45 14.44
N GLY A 92 37.99 -6.25 13.78
CA GLY A 92 39.18 -6.87 14.36
C GLY A 92 40.38 -6.04 13.92
N ILE A 93 40.60 -4.93 14.60
CA ILE A 93 41.87 -4.20 14.55
C ILE A 93 42.89 -5.07 15.31
N PRO A 94 43.96 -5.59 14.71
CA PRO A 94 45.17 -5.85 15.47
C PRO A 94 45.85 -4.49 15.71
N SER A 95 45.82 -4.05 16.96
CA SER A 95 46.58 -2.90 17.45
C SER A 95 48.08 -3.22 17.39
N VAL A 96 48.77 -2.53 16.47
CA VAL A 96 50.13 -1.98 16.51
C VAL A 96 51.19 -2.63 17.43
N ALA A 97 52.27 -3.11 16.82
CA ALA A 97 53.65 -2.95 17.29
C ALA A 97 54.58 -2.97 16.04
N SER A 98 54.98 -1.82 15.50
CA SER A 98 56.25 -1.12 15.79
C SER A 98 57.52 -1.94 15.49
N SER A 99 58.10 -1.65 14.31
CA SER A 99 59.52 -1.43 13.93
C SER A 99 60.68 -2.19 14.59
N THR A 100 61.76 -2.30 13.80
CA THR A 100 63.18 -2.53 14.12
C THR A 100 63.66 -3.95 14.49
N ALA A 101 64.37 -4.59 13.55
CA ALA A 101 65.83 -4.84 13.60
C ALA A 101 66.31 -5.37 12.24
#